data_AF-A0A562YFP2-F1
#
_entry.id   AF-A0A562YFP2-F1
#
_cell.length_a   1.000
_cell.length_b   1.000
_cell.length_c   1.000
_cell.angle_alpha   90.00
_cell.angle_beta   90.00
_cell.angle_gamma   90.00
#
_symmetry.space_group_name_H-M   'P 1'
#
loop_
_entity.id
_entity.type
_entity.pdbx_description
1 polymer ?
#
loop_
_entity_poly.entity_id
_entity_poly.type
_entity_poly.pdbx_seq_one_letter_code
_entity_poly.pdbx_strand_id
1 'polypeptide(L)'
;MGLSPVVFNLINELSNVKPFEEKDGLLVVEAENFHFNTDNESPRKFLLHTYGEDLPMGNKNNHTETASGKAYLKALPDTRVTHDDKLIINENFFPIPGIGGMVSYKVKINNPGTYYVWVRAFSTGAEDNGLHVGVNGTWPKSGQRIQLCQGKHKWTWSSAQRVPENHCGDPQTITLTFDEAGEHIVSFSMREDGFELDKWILSKDKGYIPTN
;
A
#
# COMPACT_ATOMS: atom_id res chain seq x y z
N MET A 1 25.67 1.79 -0.50
CA MET A 1 25.24 1.13 0.75
C MET A 1 23.78 0.77 0.58
N GLY A 2 23.38 -0.46 0.92
CA GLY A 2 21.97 -0.86 0.77
C GLY A 2 21.11 -0.18 1.84
N LEU A 3 19.88 0.18 1.48
CA LEU A 3 18.87 0.57 2.47
C LEU A 3 18.52 -0.66 3.32
N SER A 4 18.40 -0.44 4.63
CA SER A 4 17.85 -1.41 5.58
C SER A 4 16.54 -0.84 6.13
N PRO A 5 15.57 -1.69 6.53
CA PRO A 5 14.37 -1.19 7.19
C PRO A 5 14.75 -0.38 8.43
N VAL A 6 14.29 0.86 8.52
CA VAL A 6 14.45 1.65 9.74
C VAL A 6 13.50 1.10 10.79
N VAL A 7 14.02 0.84 11.98
CA VAL A 7 13.22 0.32 13.10
C VAL A 7 12.53 1.49 13.78
N PHE A 8 11.27 1.72 13.43
CA PHE A 8 10.40 2.66 14.12
C PHE A 8 9.66 1.98 15.28
N ASN A 9 9.59 2.64 16.44
CA ASN A 9 8.69 2.21 17.50
C ASN A 9 7.26 2.72 17.21
N LEU A 10 6.64 2.15 16.17
CA LEU A 10 5.31 2.58 15.70
C LEU A 10 4.22 2.45 16.78
N ILE A 11 4.39 1.52 17.73
CA ILE A 11 3.47 1.37 18.87
C ILE A 11 3.45 2.66 19.71
N ASN A 12 4.63 3.21 20.00
CA ASN A 12 4.74 4.46 20.75
C ASN A 12 4.29 5.66 19.91
N GLU A 13 4.72 5.75 18.65
CA GLU A 13 4.33 6.83 17.73
C GLU A 13 2.80 6.92 17.57
N LEU A 14 2.13 5.77 17.54
CA LEU A 14 0.68 5.67 17.34
C LEU A 14 -0.09 5.43 18.66
N SER A 15 0.51 5.69 19.82
CA SER A 15 -0.13 5.43 21.11
C SER A 15 -1.42 6.25 21.33
N ASN A 16 -1.45 7.49 20.83
CA ASN A 16 -2.55 8.44 21.06
C ASN A 16 -3.52 8.60 19.89
N VAL A 17 -3.32 7.87 18.78
CA VAL A 17 -4.25 7.92 17.64
C VAL A 17 -5.35 6.88 17.80
N LYS A 18 -6.55 7.24 17.34
CA LYS A 18 -7.70 6.33 17.37
C LYS A 18 -7.54 5.26 16.28
N PRO A 19 -7.66 3.96 16.59
CA PRO A 19 -7.58 2.92 15.57
C PRO A 19 -8.79 2.94 14.63
N PHE A 20 -8.59 2.53 13.38
CA PHE A 20 -9.69 2.07 12.53
C PHE A 20 -10.20 0.73 13.04
N GLU A 21 -11.50 0.58 13.21
CA GLU A 21 -12.08 -0.60 13.86
C GLU A 21 -12.70 -1.55 12.85
N GLU A 22 -12.23 -2.79 12.86
CA GLU A 22 -12.80 -3.90 12.10
C GLU A 22 -14.17 -4.29 12.66
N LYS A 23 -15.12 -4.58 11.77
CA LYS A 23 -16.48 -4.98 12.11
C LYS A 23 -16.86 -6.22 11.30
N ASP A 24 -17.30 -7.26 11.99
CA ASP A 24 -17.83 -8.51 11.40
C ASP A 24 -16.93 -9.14 10.32
N GLY A 25 -15.61 -9.09 10.53
CA GLY A 25 -14.58 -9.59 9.64
C GLY A 25 -14.19 -8.64 8.50
N LEU A 26 -14.65 -7.39 8.50
CA LEU A 26 -14.39 -6.41 7.45
C LEU A 26 -13.84 -5.10 8.02
N LEU A 27 -12.80 -4.57 7.38
CA LEU A 27 -12.29 -3.22 7.62
C LEU A 27 -12.00 -2.55 6.28
N VAL A 28 -12.45 -1.30 6.10
CA VAL A 28 -12.21 -0.48 4.90
C VAL A 28 -11.59 0.84 5.34
N VAL A 29 -10.50 1.24 4.69
CA VAL A 29 -9.76 2.45 5.05
C VAL A 29 -9.32 3.21 3.79
N GLU A 30 -9.59 4.50 3.78
CA GLU A 30 -9.07 5.46 2.78
C GLU A 30 -7.57 5.69 3.02
N ALA A 31 -6.77 5.67 1.96
CA ALA A 31 -5.32 5.72 2.06
C ALA A 31 -4.81 7.06 2.60
N GLU A 32 -5.52 8.16 2.34
CA GLU A 32 -5.20 9.48 2.89
C GLU A 32 -5.29 9.55 4.42
N ASN A 33 -5.98 8.61 5.06
CA ASN A 33 -6.13 8.58 6.52
C ASN A 33 -5.00 7.81 7.23
N PHE A 34 -3.77 7.86 6.70
CA PHE A 34 -2.61 7.27 7.37
C PHE A 34 -2.36 7.95 8.72
N HIS A 35 -1.91 7.17 9.70
CA HIS A 35 -1.54 7.68 11.02
C HIS A 35 -0.06 8.06 11.11
N PHE A 36 0.77 7.44 10.27
CA PHE A 36 2.20 7.71 10.19
C PHE A 36 2.66 7.61 8.74
N ASN A 37 3.60 8.48 8.35
CA ASN A 37 4.17 8.51 7.01
C ASN A 37 5.66 8.88 7.09
N THR A 38 6.51 8.05 6.53
CA THR A 38 7.98 8.18 6.56
C THR A 38 8.57 7.92 5.18
N ASP A 39 9.68 8.59 4.86
CA ASP A 39 10.52 8.26 3.71
C ASP A 39 11.42 7.05 4.01
N ASN A 40 11.53 6.64 5.27
CA ASN A 40 12.30 5.48 5.73
C ASN A 40 13.77 5.55 5.27
N GLU A 41 14.36 6.75 5.35
CA GLU A 41 15.70 7.08 4.86
C GLU A 41 15.92 6.83 3.35
N SER A 42 14.84 6.60 2.61
CA SER A 42 14.88 6.47 1.16
C SER A 42 14.73 7.83 0.49
N PRO A 43 15.10 7.96 -0.80
CA PRO A 43 14.92 9.21 -1.54
C PRO A 43 13.45 9.50 -1.90
N ARG A 44 12.50 8.70 -1.40
CA ARG A 44 11.09 8.75 -1.79
C ARG A 44 10.16 8.61 -0.61
N LYS A 45 8.97 9.21 -0.74
CA LYS A 45 7.89 9.14 0.24
C LYS A 45 6.55 9.06 -0.45
N PHE A 46 5.55 8.53 0.24
CA PHE A 46 4.16 8.71 -0.20
C PHE A 46 3.75 10.16 0.08
N LEU A 47 3.37 10.90 -0.97
CA LEU A 47 2.77 12.22 -0.87
C LEU A 47 1.27 12.12 -1.08
N LEU A 48 0.52 12.89 -0.29
CA LEU A 48 -0.92 13.01 -0.42
C LEU A 48 -1.26 13.96 -1.58
N HIS A 49 -2.12 13.53 -2.49
CA HIS A 49 -2.71 14.37 -3.53
C HIS A 49 -4.21 14.51 -3.25
N THR A 50 -4.65 15.72 -2.94
CA THR A 50 -6.06 16.04 -2.67
C THR A 50 -6.65 16.79 -3.85
N TYR A 51 -7.93 16.58 -4.13
CA TYR A 51 -8.65 17.33 -5.16
C TYR A 51 -8.58 18.84 -4.93
N GLY A 52 -8.17 19.56 -5.97
CA GLY A 52 -8.01 21.02 -5.93
C GLY A 52 -6.67 21.50 -5.36
N GLU A 53 -5.78 20.59 -4.97
CA GLU A 53 -4.43 20.89 -4.50
C GLU A 53 -3.38 20.46 -5.55
N ASP A 54 -2.28 21.20 -5.62
CA ASP A 54 -1.13 20.81 -6.44
C ASP A 54 -0.32 19.72 -5.72
N LEU A 55 0.10 18.69 -6.46
CA LEU A 55 1.02 17.67 -5.95
C LEU A 55 2.48 18.06 -6.24
N PRO A 56 3.30 18.36 -5.21
CA PRO A 56 4.71 18.68 -5.40
C PRO A 56 5.45 17.51 -6.06
N MET A 57 6.25 17.79 -7.09
CA MET A 57 6.99 16.76 -7.87
C MET A 57 6.09 15.73 -8.56
N GLY A 58 4.77 15.96 -8.61
CA GLY A 58 3.83 15.15 -9.35
C GLY A 58 3.93 15.38 -10.85
N ASN A 59 3.64 14.33 -11.63
CA ASN A 59 3.35 14.49 -13.05
C ASN A 59 2.06 15.31 -13.24
N LYS A 60 1.82 15.85 -14.43
CA LYS A 60 0.61 16.65 -14.74
C LYS A 60 -0.70 15.85 -14.66
N ASN A 61 -0.62 14.53 -14.48
CA ASN A 61 -1.79 13.66 -14.47
C ASN A 61 -2.40 13.64 -13.07
N ASN A 62 -3.63 14.13 -12.97
CA ASN A 62 -4.38 14.19 -11.74
C ASN A 62 -5.52 13.17 -11.79
N HIS A 63 -5.58 12.27 -10.81
CA HIS A 63 -6.63 11.24 -10.71
C HIS A 63 -7.57 11.45 -9.50
N THR A 64 -7.44 12.58 -8.79
CA THR A 64 -8.18 12.87 -7.55
C THR A 64 -9.70 12.94 -7.77
N GLU A 65 -10.18 13.41 -8.94
CA GLU A 65 -11.61 13.51 -9.24
C GLU A 65 -12.38 12.19 -9.15
N THR A 66 -11.70 11.09 -9.43
CA THR A 66 -12.28 9.74 -9.49
C THR A 66 -11.84 8.84 -8.34
N ALA A 67 -10.92 9.33 -7.50
CA ALA A 67 -10.52 8.70 -6.25
C ALA A 67 -11.69 8.75 -5.24
N SER A 68 -11.76 7.77 -4.35
CA SER A 68 -12.87 7.56 -3.41
C SER A 68 -13.12 8.79 -2.53
N GLY A 69 -12.14 9.15 -1.71
CA GLY A 69 -12.20 10.35 -0.85
C GLY A 69 -11.80 11.64 -1.56
N LYS A 70 -11.76 11.64 -2.90
CA LYS A 70 -11.14 12.70 -3.72
C LYS A 70 -9.68 12.97 -3.37
N ALA A 71 -8.98 11.94 -2.88
CA ALA A 71 -7.56 12.00 -2.57
C ALA A 71 -6.92 10.62 -2.75
N TYR A 72 -5.60 10.59 -2.90
CA TYR A 72 -4.81 9.36 -2.94
C TYR A 72 -3.37 9.63 -2.53
N LEU A 73 -2.64 8.57 -2.18
CA LEU A 73 -1.20 8.63 -1.92
C LEU A 73 -0.42 8.27 -3.17
N LYS A 74 0.63 9.02 -3.49
CA LYS A 74 1.55 8.73 -4.60
C LYS A 74 2.99 8.60 -4.12
N ALA A 75 3.68 7.53 -4.51
CA ALA A 75 5.11 7.37 -4.25
C ALA A 75 5.93 8.33 -5.14
N LEU A 76 6.58 9.33 -4.55
CA LEU A 76 7.31 10.37 -5.28
C LEU A 76 8.73 10.62 -4.76
N PRO A 77 9.64 11.15 -5.60
CA PRO A 77 9.47 11.48 -7.03
C PRO A 77 9.29 10.24 -7.93
N ASP A 78 8.49 10.39 -8.99
CA ASP A 78 8.27 9.37 -10.02
C ASP A 78 9.29 9.55 -11.15
N THR A 79 10.25 8.64 -11.23
CA THR A 79 11.37 8.68 -12.19
C THR A 79 11.39 7.48 -13.13
N ARG A 80 10.56 6.47 -12.86
CA ARG A 80 10.45 5.27 -13.68
C ARG A 80 9.02 5.15 -14.20
N VAL A 81 8.64 6.09 -15.06
CA VAL A 81 7.29 6.19 -15.61
C VAL A 81 7.01 5.06 -16.62
N THR A 82 8.04 4.67 -17.38
CA THR A 82 7.96 3.71 -18.47
C THR A 82 9.09 2.69 -18.41
N HIS A 83 9.00 1.65 -19.25
CA HIS A 83 10.04 0.62 -19.32
C HIS A 83 11.39 1.14 -19.84
N ASP A 84 11.38 2.24 -20.60
CA ASP A 84 12.60 2.88 -21.12
C ASP A 84 13.36 3.63 -20.03
N ASP A 85 12.70 3.94 -18.90
CA ASP A 85 13.33 4.58 -17.75
C ASP A 85 14.17 3.57 -16.95
N LYS A 86 15.32 4.03 -16.49
CA LYS A 86 16.28 3.17 -15.79
C LYS A 86 15.72 2.68 -14.46
N LEU A 87 15.67 1.36 -14.28
CA LEU A 87 15.44 0.74 -12.98
C LEU A 87 16.68 0.90 -12.09
N ILE A 88 16.49 1.50 -10.91
CA ILE A 88 17.50 1.70 -9.89
C ILE A 88 16.99 1.13 -8.57
N ILE A 89 17.57 0.01 -8.18
CA ILE A 89 17.23 -0.71 -6.94
C ILE A 89 17.52 0.17 -5.73
N ASN A 90 16.58 0.20 -4.77
CA ASN A 90 16.58 1.01 -3.55
C ASN A 90 16.50 2.52 -3.79
N GLU A 91 16.16 2.93 -5.01
CA GLU A 91 15.91 4.33 -5.34
C GLU A 91 14.51 4.49 -5.92
N ASN A 92 14.24 3.97 -7.12
CA ASN A 92 12.90 3.99 -7.75
C ASN A 92 12.21 2.61 -7.72
N PHE A 93 12.92 1.59 -7.28
CA PHE A 93 12.40 0.23 -7.16
C PHE A 93 12.91 -0.44 -5.87
N PHE A 94 12.00 -0.87 -5.02
CA PHE A 94 12.27 -1.42 -3.68
C PHE A 94 11.79 -2.87 -3.60
N PRO A 95 12.65 -3.86 -3.94
CA PRO A 95 12.24 -5.27 -3.98
C PRO A 95 12.09 -5.91 -2.59
N ILE A 96 12.69 -5.29 -1.58
CA ILE A 96 12.63 -5.75 -0.18
C ILE A 96 11.47 -5.00 0.49
N PRO A 97 10.54 -5.69 1.17
CA PRO A 97 9.46 -5.01 1.88
C PRO A 97 10.00 -4.26 3.11
N GLY A 98 9.34 -3.16 3.46
CA GLY A 98 9.70 -2.36 4.64
C GLY A 98 10.95 -1.50 4.47
N ILE A 99 11.52 -1.43 3.26
CA ILE A 99 12.41 -0.35 2.83
C ILE A 99 11.66 0.59 1.88
N GLY A 100 12.20 1.78 1.63
CA GLY A 100 11.48 2.79 0.87
C GLY A 100 10.40 3.48 1.71
N GLY A 101 9.78 4.51 1.15
CA GLY A 101 8.73 5.25 1.83
C GLY A 101 7.56 4.35 2.24
N MET A 102 6.97 4.65 3.40
CA MET A 102 5.97 3.82 4.06
C MET A 102 4.90 4.67 4.72
N VAL A 103 3.67 4.17 4.68
CA VAL A 103 2.54 4.65 5.47
C VAL A 103 2.03 3.56 6.41
N SER A 104 1.57 3.96 7.59
CA SER A 104 1.09 3.04 8.62
C SER A 104 -0.24 3.49 9.22
N TYR A 105 -1.06 2.50 9.58
CA TYR A 105 -2.41 2.65 10.07
C TYR A 105 -2.59 1.81 11.32
N LYS A 106 -2.91 2.47 12.44
CA LYS A 106 -3.41 1.78 13.63
C LYS A 106 -4.80 1.22 13.34
N VAL A 107 -4.99 -0.07 13.60
CA VAL A 107 -6.26 -0.78 13.46
C VAL A 107 -6.60 -1.50 14.76
N LYS A 108 -7.88 -1.76 14.98
CA LYS A 108 -8.39 -2.63 16.04
C LYS A 108 -9.10 -3.81 15.39
N ILE A 109 -8.55 -5.00 15.57
CA ILE A 109 -9.11 -6.26 15.11
C ILE A 109 -9.95 -6.84 16.25
N ASN A 110 -11.25 -7.00 16.01
CA ASN A 110 -12.18 -7.60 16.95
C ASN A 110 -12.32 -9.12 16.72
N ASN A 111 -12.10 -9.57 15.48
CA ASN A 111 -12.23 -10.97 15.06
C ASN A 111 -10.88 -11.54 14.59
N PRO A 112 -10.09 -12.22 15.44
CA PRO A 112 -8.78 -12.77 15.06
C PRO A 112 -8.86 -13.77 13.90
N GLY A 113 -7.77 -13.94 13.18
CA GLY A 113 -7.63 -14.88 12.06
C GLY A 113 -6.93 -14.27 10.85
N THR A 114 -7.01 -14.99 9.73
CA THR A 114 -6.44 -14.56 8.44
C THR A 114 -7.40 -13.64 7.71
N TYR A 115 -6.88 -12.51 7.25
CA TYR A 115 -7.59 -11.54 6.42
C TYR A 115 -6.93 -11.46 5.04
N TYR A 116 -7.76 -11.40 4.00
CA TYR A 116 -7.39 -11.03 2.65
C TYR A 116 -7.25 -9.52 2.57
N VAL A 117 -6.10 -9.07 2.07
CA VAL A 117 -5.83 -7.64 1.86
C VAL A 117 -6.19 -7.29 0.42
N TRP A 118 -7.03 -6.29 0.26
CA TRP A 118 -7.28 -5.66 -1.03
C TRP A 118 -6.70 -4.25 -1.03
N VAL A 119 -6.14 -3.83 -2.15
CA VAL A 119 -5.75 -2.44 -2.39
C VAL A 119 -6.45 -1.91 -3.63
N ARG A 120 -6.97 -0.69 -3.58
CA ARG A 120 -7.46 0.06 -4.75
C ARG A 120 -6.36 1.02 -5.15
N ALA A 121 -5.87 0.86 -6.36
CA ALA A 121 -4.78 1.68 -6.87
C ALA A 121 -5.02 2.06 -8.34
N PHE A 122 -4.37 3.14 -8.76
CA PHE A 122 -4.33 3.58 -10.15
C PHE A 122 -2.94 3.29 -10.68
N SER A 123 -2.87 2.44 -11.69
CA SER A 123 -1.61 2.14 -12.36
C SER A 123 -1.70 2.50 -13.83
N THR A 124 -0.67 3.16 -14.32
CA THR A 124 -0.52 3.55 -15.72
C THR A 124 0.23 2.50 -16.52
N GLY A 125 1.15 1.76 -15.89
CA GLY A 125 2.07 0.88 -16.62
C GLY A 125 2.57 -0.31 -15.81
N ALA A 126 3.60 -0.97 -16.33
CA ALA A 126 4.25 -2.06 -15.62
C ALA A 126 5.02 -1.57 -14.39
N GLU A 127 5.25 -0.25 -14.28
CA GLU A 127 6.30 0.33 -13.47
C GLU A 127 5.83 1.02 -12.19
N ASP A 128 4.51 1.17 -12.04
CA ASP A 128 3.81 1.84 -10.94
C ASP A 128 2.71 0.95 -10.33
N ASN A 129 2.91 -0.37 -10.32
CA ASN A 129 1.85 -1.36 -10.09
C ASN A 129 2.12 -2.34 -8.95
N GLY A 130 3.21 -2.12 -8.20
CA GLY A 130 3.65 -2.95 -7.10
C GLY A 130 3.61 -2.27 -5.74
N LEU A 131 3.20 -3.02 -4.71
CA LEU A 131 3.21 -2.59 -3.30
C LEU A 131 3.56 -3.75 -2.37
N HIS A 132 3.98 -3.46 -1.14
CA HIS A 132 4.08 -4.44 -0.06
C HIS A 132 3.16 -4.05 1.11
N VAL A 133 2.64 -5.04 1.83
CA VAL A 133 1.89 -4.87 3.09
C VAL A 133 2.49 -5.71 4.22
N GLY A 134 2.47 -5.18 5.43
CA GLY A 134 2.97 -5.80 6.65
C GLY A 134 2.12 -5.48 7.86
N VAL A 135 2.39 -6.17 8.97
CA VAL A 135 1.69 -6.01 10.25
C VAL A 135 2.68 -6.01 11.42
N ASN A 136 2.52 -5.09 12.35
CA ASN A 136 3.33 -4.98 13.58
C ASN A 136 4.84 -4.97 13.32
N GLY A 137 5.28 -4.25 12.26
CA GLY A 137 6.68 -4.17 11.86
C GLY A 137 7.21 -5.42 11.14
N THR A 138 6.37 -6.43 10.93
CA THR A 138 6.71 -7.66 10.21
C THR A 138 6.14 -7.65 8.79
N TRP A 139 6.85 -8.27 7.85
CA TRP A 139 6.47 -8.34 6.44
C TRP A 139 6.31 -9.79 6.00
N PRO A 140 5.18 -10.45 6.30
CA PRO A 140 4.98 -11.87 6.00
C PRO A 140 5.08 -12.10 4.49
N LYS A 141 5.52 -13.29 4.07
CA LYS A 141 5.64 -13.62 2.64
C LYS A 141 4.33 -13.36 1.88
N SER A 142 3.19 -13.66 2.49
CA SER A 142 1.85 -13.42 1.93
C SER A 142 1.48 -11.94 1.77
N GLY A 143 2.18 -11.01 2.42
CA GLY A 143 1.96 -9.57 2.29
C GLY A 143 2.83 -8.89 1.22
N GLN A 144 3.74 -9.62 0.58
CA GLN A 144 4.75 -9.00 -0.29
C GLN A 144 4.35 -9.04 -1.76
N ARG A 145 4.77 -8.04 -2.54
CA ARG A 145 4.64 -8.02 -4.01
C ARG A 145 3.18 -8.11 -4.46
N ILE A 146 2.33 -7.28 -3.84
CA ILE A 146 1.00 -6.99 -4.36
C ILE A 146 1.19 -6.46 -5.78
N GLN A 147 0.41 -6.98 -6.72
CA GLN A 147 0.56 -6.69 -8.14
C GLN A 147 -0.77 -6.22 -8.76
N LEU A 148 -0.73 -5.12 -9.52
CA LEU A 148 -1.86 -4.60 -10.29
C LEU A 148 -1.63 -4.76 -11.79
N CYS A 149 -1.78 -5.97 -12.33
CA CYS A 149 -1.69 -6.19 -13.78
C CYS A 149 -2.91 -5.70 -14.55
N GLN A 150 -4.10 -5.80 -13.95
CA GLN A 150 -5.37 -5.48 -14.59
C GLN A 150 -5.77 -4.02 -14.31
N GLY A 151 -6.64 -3.50 -15.17
CA GLY A 151 -7.31 -2.22 -14.93
C GLY A 151 -6.41 -0.99 -14.98
N LYS A 152 -5.49 -0.95 -15.95
CA LYS A 152 -4.67 0.23 -16.23
C LYS A 152 -5.53 1.46 -16.53
N HIS A 153 -5.04 2.63 -16.12
CA HIS A 153 -5.68 3.93 -16.30
C HIS A 153 -7.05 4.07 -15.63
N LYS A 154 -7.32 3.29 -14.57
CA LYS A 154 -8.51 3.40 -13.72
C LYS A 154 -8.22 2.86 -12.33
N TRP A 155 -8.95 3.35 -11.33
CA TRP A 155 -8.94 2.78 -9.99
C TRP A 155 -9.39 1.33 -10.03
N THR A 156 -8.53 0.43 -9.55
CA THR A 156 -8.75 -1.01 -9.64
C THR A 156 -8.36 -1.67 -8.34
N TRP A 157 -9.22 -2.57 -7.86
CA TRP A 157 -8.94 -3.44 -6.73
C TRP A 157 -8.04 -4.61 -7.13
N SER A 158 -7.02 -4.90 -6.31
CA SER A 158 -6.21 -6.11 -6.42
C SER A 158 -5.93 -6.73 -5.06
N SER A 159 -5.82 -8.05 -5.06
CA SER A 159 -5.34 -8.89 -3.95
C SER A 159 -4.43 -10.00 -4.49
N ALA A 160 -3.68 -9.71 -5.56
CA ALA A 160 -2.86 -10.69 -6.26
C ALA A 160 -1.38 -10.55 -5.92
N GLN A 161 -0.75 -11.67 -5.56
CA GLN A 161 0.68 -11.75 -5.28
C GLN A 161 1.48 -12.14 -6.51
N ARG A 162 2.43 -11.29 -6.92
CA ARG A 162 3.43 -11.68 -7.92
C ARG A 162 4.28 -12.84 -7.38
N VAL A 163 4.34 -13.91 -8.17
CA VAL A 163 5.24 -15.06 -7.98
C VAL A 163 6.07 -15.30 -9.25
N PRO A 164 7.19 -16.05 -9.19
CA PRO A 164 8.03 -16.29 -10.37
C PRO A 164 7.27 -16.91 -11.54
N GLU A 165 6.35 -17.83 -11.27
CA GLU A 165 5.59 -18.59 -12.27
C GLU A 165 4.39 -17.81 -12.82
N ASN A 166 3.88 -16.84 -12.07
CA ASN A 166 2.77 -15.97 -12.45
C ASN A 166 3.06 -14.54 -12.02
N HIS A 167 3.51 -13.73 -12.97
CA HIS A 167 3.87 -12.35 -12.76
C HIS A 167 2.72 -11.42 -12.37
N CYS A 168 1.48 -11.83 -12.64
CA CYS A 168 0.28 -11.10 -12.25
C CYS A 168 -0.36 -11.62 -10.97
N GLY A 169 0.09 -12.79 -10.48
CA GLY A 169 -0.49 -13.45 -9.32
C GLY A 169 -1.89 -13.98 -9.56
N ASP A 170 -2.38 -14.72 -8.57
CA ASP A 170 -3.77 -15.16 -8.50
C ASP A 170 -4.53 -14.25 -7.52
N PRO A 171 -5.80 -13.90 -7.78
CA PRO A 171 -6.61 -13.11 -6.86
C PRO A 171 -6.67 -13.73 -5.46
N GLN A 172 -6.85 -12.89 -4.43
CA GLN A 172 -7.05 -13.32 -3.03
C GLN A 172 -5.88 -14.15 -2.48
N THR A 173 -4.65 -13.79 -2.85
CA THR A 173 -3.43 -14.41 -2.36
C THR A 173 -2.65 -13.53 -1.39
N ILE A 174 -2.99 -12.24 -1.31
CA ILE A 174 -2.39 -11.32 -0.33
C ILE A 174 -3.12 -11.46 1.00
N THR A 175 -2.42 -11.88 2.05
CA THR A 175 -3.02 -12.07 3.38
C THR A 175 -2.13 -11.58 4.53
N LEU A 176 -2.80 -11.17 5.61
CA LEU A 176 -2.22 -10.94 6.94
C LEU A 176 -2.95 -11.81 7.96
N THR A 177 -2.23 -12.31 8.95
CA THR A 177 -2.80 -13.08 10.06
C THR A 177 -2.71 -12.27 11.34
N PHE A 178 -3.82 -12.19 12.08
CA PHE A 178 -3.91 -11.58 13.39
C PHE A 178 -4.26 -12.67 14.41
N ASP A 179 -3.27 -13.10 15.21
CA ASP A 179 -3.45 -14.22 16.13
C ASP A 179 -4.33 -13.86 17.35
N GLU A 180 -4.37 -12.58 17.70
CA GLU A 180 -5.10 -12.05 18.85
C GLU A 180 -6.01 -10.89 18.45
N ALA A 181 -7.05 -10.64 19.26
CA ALA A 181 -7.87 -9.45 19.10
C ALA A 181 -7.17 -8.28 19.79
N GLY A 182 -7.30 -7.08 19.25
CA GLY A 182 -6.69 -5.89 19.83
C GLY A 182 -6.18 -4.91 18.78
N GLU A 183 -5.31 -4.02 19.24
CA GLU A 183 -4.71 -3.01 18.38
C GLU A 183 -3.50 -3.58 17.64
N HIS A 184 -3.45 -3.33 16.33
CA HIS A 184 -2.34 -3.69 15.46
C HIS A 184 -1.97 -2.50 14.58
N ILE A 185 -0.82 -2.59 13.93
CA ILE A 185 -0.35 -1.57 12.98
C ILE A 185 -0.15 -2.25 11.63
N VAL A 186 -0.99 -1.87 10.67
CA VAL A 186 -0.85 -2.29 9.27
C VAL A 186 -0.01 -1.24 8.55
N SER A 187 1.01 -1.69 7.82
CA SER A 187 1.90 -0.79 7.08
C SER A 187 1.96 -1.18 5.62
N PHE A 188 2.06 -0.18 4.75
CA PHE A 188 2.31 -0.37 3.32
C PHE A 188 3.63 0.31 2.95
N SER A 189 4.53 -0.43 2.31
CA SER A 189 5.80 0.10 1.78
C SER A 189 5.78 0.03 0.27
N MET A 190 6.29 1.09 -0.36
CA MET A 190 6.39 1.16 -1.82
C MET A 190 7.27 0.03 -2.35
N ARG A 191 6.88 -0.57 -3.46
CA ARG A 191 7.77 -1.43 -4.27
C ARG A 191 8.31 -0.67 -5.47
N GLU A 192 7.54 0.29 -5.96
CA GLU A 192 7.79 1.07 -7.17
C GLU A 192 7.46 2.53 -6.86
N ASP A 193 8.23 3.46 -7.44
CA ASP A 193 7.82 4.86 -7.48
C ASP A 193 6.65 5.06 -8.45
N GLY A 194 6.01 6.21 -8.39
CA GLY A 194 4.80 6.49 -9.16
C GLY A 194 3.53 5.78 -8.67
N PHE A 195 3.63 4.71 -7.85
CA PHE A 195 2.47 3.95 -7.36
C PHE A 195 1.44 4.84 -6.66
N GLU A 196 0.17 4.70 -7.05
CA GLU A 196 -0.95 5.49 -6.51
C GLU A 196 -1.93 4.61 -5.71
N LEU A 197 -2.05 4.85 -4.40
CA LEU A 197 -2.91 4.11 -3.48
C LEU A 197 -4.11 4.97 -3.03
N ASP A 198 -5.32 4.47 -3.23
CA ASP A 198 -6.58 5.15 -2.89
C ASP A 198 -7.27 4.52 -1.67
N LYS A 199 -7.43 3.20 -1.65
CA LYS A 199 -8.05 2.48 -0.52
C LYS A 199 -7.39 1.16 -0.23
N TRP A 200 -7.64 0.64 0.96
CA TRP A 200 -7.36 -0.75 1.26
C TRP A 200 -8.43 -1.37 2.17
N ILE A 201 -8.52 -2.69 2.12
CA ILE A 201 -9.52 -3.49 2.83
C ILE A 201 -8.83 -4.68 3.49
N LEU A 202 -9.27 -5.03 4.69
CA LEU A 202 -9.10 -6.36 5.27
C LEU A 202 -10.45 -7.06 5.25
N SER A 203 -10.51 -8.27 4.67
CA SER A 203 -11.70 -9.12 4.72
C SER A 203 -11.34 -10.53 5.21
N LYS A 204 -12.06 -11.06 6.20
CA LYS A 204 -11.97 -12.49 6.55
C LYS A 204 -12.64 -13.39 5.51
N ASP A 205 -13.65 -12.88 4.82
CA ASP A 205 -14.35 -13.64 3.80
C ASP A 205 -13.48 -13.73 2.53
N LYS A 206 -13.05 -14.95 2.20
CA LYS A 206 -12.36 -15.26 0.95
C LYS A 206 -13.24 -14.95 -0.26
N GLY A 207 -14.56 -15.08 -0.15
CA GLY A 207 -15.50 -14.77 -1.23
C GLY A 207 -15.70 -13.27 -1.48
N TYR A 208 -15.18 -12.41 -0.60
CA TYR A 208 -15.33 -10.97 -0.73
C TYR A 208 -14.61 -10.44 -1.98
N ILE A 209 -15.37 -9.78 -2.86
CA ILE A 209 -14.87 -9.05 -4.03
C ILE A 209 -15.33 -7.60 -3.90
N PRO A 210 -14.41 -6.64 -3.67
CA PRO A 210 -14.77 -5.24 -3.59
C PRO A 210 -15.36 -4.74 -4.92
N THR A 211 -16.34 -3.84 -4.85
CA THR A 211 -16.86 -3.11 -6.01
C THR A 211 -16.22 -1.73 -6.09
N ASN A 212 -16.19 -1.16 -7.30
CA ASN A 212 -15.47 0.09 -7.60
C ASN A 212 -16.28 1.34 -7.32
#